data_AF-A0ABD7MU33-F1
#
_entry.id   AF-A0ABD7MU33-F1
#
_cell.length_a   1.000
_cell.length_b   1.000
_cell.length_c   1.000
_cell.angle_alpha   90.00
_cell.angle_beta   90.00
_cell.angle_gamma   90.00
#
_symmetry.space_group_name_H-M   'P 1'
#
loop_
_entity.id
_entity.type
_entity.pdbx_description
1 polymer ?
#
loop_
_entity_poly.entity_id
_entity_poly.type
_entity_poly.pdbx_seq_one_letter_code
_entity_poly.pdbx_strand_id
1 'polypeptide(L)'
;MTSDNTVVVTLLDPLATATDVKQLVANAKQQGMGICVEPSLLHAIDTSMVHGDQLPVISWAGYPTGKHHVLIKASEARLAVQSGATMVIYVPDPASLLDATGAAFISEIAAAREAVPHPAQLAVLVNDTLLDDELCTRAHTWLAKIGVDAVVSYSASAHEMGGIPLYVLCDISEAPVHKAAGAYGVLVTGI
;
A
#
# COMPACT_ATOMS: atom_id res chain seq x y z
N MET A 1 -23.34 6.51 4.88
CA MET A 1 -22.80 5.60 3.85
C MET A 1 -21.85 4.71 4.60
N THR A 2 -22.15 3.41 4.66
CA THR A 2 -21.37 2.43 5.41
C THR A 2 -19.93 2.46 4.93
N SER A 3 -19.00 2.75 5.83
CA SER A 3 -17.57 2.66 5.56
C SER A 3 -17.25 1.19 5.25
N ASP A 4 -16.92 0.90 3.98
CA ASP A 4 -16.50 -0.42 3.53
C ASP A 4 -15.07 -0.67 4.00
N ASN A 5 -14.94 -0.96 5.30
CA ASN A 5 -13.66 -1.20 5.95
C ASN A 5 -13.11 -2.55 5.50
N THR A 6 -12.17 -2.51 4.57
CA THR A 6 -11.46 -3.71 4.13
C THR A 6 -10.23 -3.90 5.02
N VAL A 7 -10.26 -4.88 5.90
CA VAL A 7 -9.05 -5.26 6.66
C VAL A 7 -8.11 -6.03 5.74
N VAL A 8 -6.80 -5.72 5.76
CA VAL A 8 -5.80 -6.34 4.89
C VAL A 8 -4.75 -7.07 5.74
N VAL A 9 -4.44 -8.32 5.39
CA VAL A 9 -3.34 -9.04 6.03
C VAL A 9 -2.10 -8.96 5.14
N THR A 10 -0.99 -8.49 5.69
CA THR A 10 0.24 -8.30 4.92
C THR A 10 1.27 -9.37 5.26
N LEU A 11 1.85 -10.01 4.24
CA LEU A 11 2.97 -10.94 4.39
C LEU A 11 4.25 -10.25 3.89
N LEU A 12 5.16 -9.99 4.83
CA LEU A 12 6.47 -9.35 4.60
C LEU A 12 7.63 -10.21 5.15
N ASP A 13 7.38 -11.49 5.39
CA ASP A 13 8.46 -12.41 5.75
C ASP A 13 9.30 -12.67 4.49
N PRO A 14 10.60 -12.31 4.45
CA PRO A 14 11.43 -12.53 3.26
C PRO A 14 11.59 -14.01 2.89
N LEU A 15 11.26 -14.93 3.81
CA LEU A 15 11.27 -16.38 3.59
C LEU A 15 9.91 -16.94 3.21
N ALA A 16 8.88 -16.09 3.09
CA ALA A 16 7.55 -16.49 2.67
C ALA A 16 7.58 -17.22 1.31
N THR A 17 6.87 -18.32 1.25
CA THR A 17 6.77 -19.17 0.07
C THR A 17 5.42 -19.02 -0.62
N ALA A 18 5.32 -19.55 -1.85
CA ALA A 18 4.04 -19.66 -2.54
C ALA A 18 2.99 -20.47 -1.76
N THR A 19 3.40 -21.40 -0.90
CA THR A 19 2.49 -22.18 -0.05
C THR A 19 1.90 -21.30 1.06
N ASP A 20 2.72 -20.46 1.68
CA ASP A 20 2.30 -19.55 2.75
C ASP A 20 1.28 -18.53 2.21
N VAL A 21 1.51 -18.02 1.00
CA VAL A 21 0.58 -17.13 0.30
C VAL A 21 -0.76 -17.81 0.03
N LYS A 22 -0.76 -19.07 -0.43
CA LYS A 22 -2.01 -19.81 -0.67
C LYS A 22 -2.82 -20.04 0.62
N GLN A 23 -2.14 -20.32 1.73
CA GLN A 23 -2.78 -20.43 3.05
C GLN A 23 -3.35 -19.09 3.50
N LEU A 24 -2.59 -18.01 3.32
CA LEU A 24 -3.02 -16.65 3.64
C LEU A 24 -4.28 -16.27 2.84
N VAL A 25 -4.29 -16.51 1.53
CA VAL A 25 -5.44 -16.27 0.64
C VAL A 25 -6.69 -17.01 1.15
N ALA A 26 -6.56 -18.30 1.48
CA ALA A 26 -7.67 -19.10 1.96
C ALA A 26 -8.26 -18.55 3.27
N ASN A 27 -7.39 -18.15 4.22
CA ASN A 27 -7.79 -17.59 5.50
C ASN A 27 -8.43 -16.19 5.34
N ALA A 28 -7.81 -15.31 4.57
CA ALA A 28 -8.29 -13.95 4.33
C ALA A 28 -9.69 -13.97 3.67
N LYS A 29 -9.89 -14.85 2.69
CA LYS A 29 -11.19 -15.02 2.02
C LYS A 29 -12.29 -15.46 2.97
N GLN A 30 -12.02 -16.36 3.91
CA GLN A 30 -13.00 -16.80 4.91
C GLN A 30 -13.43 -15.66 5.85
N GLN A 31 -12.58 -14.65 6.03
CA GLN A 31 -12.79 -13.54 6.94
C GLN A 31 -13.23 -12.25 6.22
N GLY A 32 -13.38 -12.28 4.89
CA GLY A 32 -13.72 -11.10 4.09
C GLY A 32 -12.62 -10.04 4.07
N MET A 33 -11.37 -10.45 4.24
CA MET A 33 -10.19 -9.57 4.29
C MET A 33 -9.50 -9.51 2.93
N GLY A 34 -8.75 -8.44 2.67
CA GLY A 34 -7.76 -8.39 1.60
C GLY A 34 -6.40 -8.95 2.03
N ILE A 35 -5.48 -9.05 1.07
CA ILE A 35 -4.08 -9.42 1.31
C ILE A 35 -3.13 -8.41 0.71
N CYS A 36 -1.97 -8.24 1.32
CA CYS A 36 -0.86 -7.47 0.77
C CYS A 36 0.41 -8.31 0.76
N VAL A 37 1.05 -8.46 -0.40
CA VAL A 37 2.24 -9.30 -0.57
C VAL A 37 3.28 -8.59 -1.45
N GLU A 38 4.53 -9.00 -1.35
CA GLU A 38 5.58 -8.51 -2.26
C GLU A 38 5.34 -8.98 -3.71
N PRO A 39 5.77 -8.22 -4.73
CA PRO A 39 5.50 -8.53 -6.13
C PRO A 39 5.96 -9.93 -6.57
N SER A 40 7.04 -10.43 -5.99
CA SER A 40 7.58 -11.76 -6.27
C SER A 40 6.62 -12.89 -5.90
N LEU A 41 5.66 -12.65 -4.99
CA LEU A 41 4.71 -13.63 -4.48
C LEU A 41 3.36 -13.62 -5.20
N LEU A 42 3.09 -12.61 -6.04
CA LEU A 42 1.82 -12.50 -6.77
C LEU A 42 1.54 -13.71 -7.67
N HIS A 43 2.58 -14.35 -8.20
CA HIS A 43 2.44 -15.57 -9.01
C HIS A 43 1.78 -16.75 -8.27
N ALA A 44 1.77 -16.72 -6.94
CA ALA A 44 1.17 -17.75 -6.10
C ALA A 44 -0.35 -17.56 -5.89
N ILE A 45 -0.87 -16.39 -6.26
CA ILE A 45 -2.29 -16.03 -6.15
C ILE A 45 -3.00 -16.42 -7.44
N ASP A 46 -4.09 -17.17 -7.32
CA ASP A 46 -4.94 -17.50 -8.46
C ASP A 46 -5.77 -16.28 -8.85
N THR A 47 -5.44 -15.68 -10.01
CA THR A 47 -6.11 -14.46 -10.52
C THR A 47 -7.59 -14.67 -10.81
N SER A 48 -8.04 -15.92 -11.03
CA SER A 48 -9.47 -16.22 -11.18
C SER A 48 -10.26 -15.96 -9.88
N MET A 49 -9.59 -15.97 -8.72
CA MET A 49 -10.19 -15.64 -7.43
C MET A 49 -10.28 -14.15 -7.15
N VAL A 50 -9.70 -13.31 -8.02
CA VAL A 50 -9.62 -11.85 -7.88
C VAL A 50 -10.76 -11.14 -8.64
N HIS A 51 -11.57 -11.89 -9.41
CA HIS A 51 -12.71 -11.33 -10.14
C HIS A 51 -13.95 -11.19 -9.24
N GLY A 52 -14.40 -9.95 -9.00
CA GLY A 52 -15.56 -9.59 -8.17
C GLY A 52 -15.17 -9.13 -6.75
N ASP A 53 -16.16 -8.96 -5.86
CA ASP A 53 -15.98 -8.49 -4.47
C ASP A 53 -15.28 -9.52 -3.53
N GLN A 54 -14.49 -10.46 -4.06
CA GLN A 54 -14.12 -11.66 -3.29
C GLN A 54 -12.80 -11.57 -2.52
N LEU A 55 -11.80 -10.81 -2.97
CA LEU A 55 -10.52 -10.65 -2.25
C LEU A 55 -9.70 -9.48 -2.83
N PRO A 56 -9.55 -8.36 -2.11
CA PRO A 56 -8.62 -7.30 -2.51
C PRO A 56 -7.17 -7.79 -2.46
N VAL A 57 -6.46 -7.70 -3.59
CA VAL A 57 -5.04 -8.09 -3.70
C VAL A 57 -4.19 -6.85 -3.84
N ILE A 58 -3.34 -6.62 -2.86
CA ILE A 58 -2.49 -5.45 -2.78
C ILE A 58 -1.03 -5.88 -2.92
N SER A 59 -0.21 -5.05 -3.58
CA SER A 59 1.22 -5.28 -3.64
C SER A 59 2.03 -4.00 -3.51
N TRP A 60 3.31 -4.14 -3.19
CA TRP A 60 4.22 -3.03 -2.99
C TRP A 60 4.94 -2.62 -4.27
N ALA A 61 5.34 -1.36 -4.35
CA ALA A 61 6.35 -0.90 -5.30
C ALA A 61 7.33 0.04 -4.61
N GLY A 62 8.62 -0.23 -4.73
CA GLY A 62 9.69 0.56 -4.11
C GLY A 62 9.91 0.30 -2.62
N TYR A 63 9.18 -0.62 -2.01
CA TYR A 63 9.29 -0.97 -0.59
C TYR A 63 10.64 -1.65 -0.26
N PRO A 64 11.20 -1.50 0.96
CA PRO A 64 10.70 -0.66 2.06
C PRO A 64 11.14 0.80 2.00
N THR A 65 12.19 1.13 1.25
CA THR A 65 12.90 2.41 1.42
C THR A 65 12.41 3.53 0.51
N GLY A 66 11.80 3.19 -0.63
CA GLY A 66 11.52 4.14 -1.71
C GLY A 66 12.77 4.61 -2.47
N LYS A 67 13.98 4.14 -2.11
CA LYS A 67 15.26 4.60 -2.70
C LYS A 67 15.66 3.88 -3.98
N HIS A 68 14.71 3.20 -4.62
CA HIS A 68 14.90 2.65 -5.96
C HIS A 68 14.67 3.73 -7.03
N HIS A 69 15.29 3.56 -8.20
CA HIS A 69 15.09 4.48 -9.31
C HIS A 69 13.60 4.51 -9.75
N VAL A 70 13.07 5.68 -10.09
CA VAL A 70 11.63 5.87 -10.44
C VAL A 70 11.14 4.89 -11.50
N LEU A 71 11.90 4.67 -12.57
CA LEU A 71 11.51 3.72 -13.64
C LEU A 71 11.47 2.26 -13.17
N ILE A 72 12.27 1.90 -12.17
CA ILE A 72 12.25 0.54 -11.59
C ILE A 72 10.97 0.38 -10.77
N LYS A 73 10.64 1.36 -9.92
CA LYS A 73 9.41 1.34 -9.12
C LYS A 73 8.15 1.36 -10.01
N ALA A 74 8.16 2.15 -11.08
CA ALA A 74 7.07 2.16 -12.07
C ALA A 74 6.95 0.80 -12.78
N SER A 75 8.06 0.16 -13.14
CA SER A 75 8.03 -1.18 -13.76
C SER A 75 7.52 -2.25 -12.79
N GLU A 76 7.92 -2.18 -11.52
CA GLU A 76 7.43 -3.05 -10.45
C GLU A 76 5.92 -2.88 -10.24
N ALA A 77 5.43 -1.64 -10.16
CA ALA A 77 4.01 -1.33 -10.05
C ALA A 77 3.20 -1.85 -11.25
N ARG A 78 3.71 -1.65 -12.48
CA ARG A 78 3.10 -2.19 -13.70
C ARG A 78 3.00 -3.71 -13.65
N LEU A 79 4.09 -4.38 -13.26
CA LEU A 79 4.15 -5.85 -13.18
C LEU A 79 3.18 -6.38 -12.13
N ALA A 80 3.04 -5.69 -10.99
CA ALA A 80 2.09 -6.06 -9.94
C ALA A 80 0.65 -6.05 -10.46
N VAL A 81 0.25 -4.98 -11.16
CA VAL A 81 -1.08 -4.90 -11.80
C VAL A 81 -1.28 -6.00 -12.84
N GLN A 82 -0.29 -6.24 -13.70
CA GLN A 82 -0.34 -7.31 -14.70
C GLN A 82 -0.43 -8.71 -14.07
N SER A 83 0.08 -8.86 -12.85
CA SER A 83 0.04 -10.09 -12.06
C SER A 83 -1.24 -10.22 -11.23
N GLY A 84 -2.19 -9.28 -11.36
CA GLY A 84 -3.51 -9.35 -10.74
C GLY A 84 -3.68 -8.55 -9.45
N ALA A 85 -2.72 -7.70 -9.07
CA ALA A 85 -2.95 -6.76 -7.97
C ALA A 85 -4.04 -5.74 -8.33
N THR A 86 -5.04 -5.61 -7.47
CA THR A 86 -6.10 -4.60 -7.59
C THR A 86 -5.68 -3.24 -7.03
N MET A 87 -4.67 -3.22 -6.17
CA MET A 87 -4.05 -1.99 -5.66
C MET A 87 -2.52 -2.15 -5.58
N VAL A 88 -1.80 -1.07 -5.85
CA VAL A 88 -0.37 -0.96 -5.58
C VAL A 88 -0.12 0.11 -4.51
N ILE A 89 0.59 -0.24 -3.45
CA ILE A 89 1.14 0.72 -2.48
C ILE A 89 2.54 1.12 -2.95
N TYR A 90 2.64 2.33 -3.45
CA TYR A 90 3.88 2.90 -3.95
C TYR A 90 4.64 3.62 -2.82
N VAL A 91 5.93 3.32 -2.68
CA VAL A 91 6.82 3.99 -1.72
C VAL A 91 7.63 5.07 -2.46
N PRO A 92 7.31 6.36 -2.25
CA PRO A 92 8.03 7.46 -2.89
C PRO A 92 9.44 7.60 -2.33
N ASP A 93 10.34 8.28 -3.03
CA ASP A 93 11.59 8.70 -2.39
C ASP A 93 11.27 9.76 -1.32
N PRO A 94 11.49 9.51 -0.02
CA PRO A 94 11.18 10.49 1.02
C PRO A 94 11.97 11.79 0.87
N ALA A 95 13.18 11.74 0.31
CA ALA A 95 13.99 12.94 0.09
C ALA A 95 13.39 13.87 -0.98
N SER A 96 12.54 13.36 -1.87
CA SER A 96 11.86 14.20 -2.88
C SER A 96 10.84 15.17 -2.27
N LEU A 97 10.35 14.89 -1.04
CA LEU A 97 9.45 15.77 -0.30
C LEU A 97 10.16 16.98 0.34
N LEU A 98 11.49 16.91 0.47
CA LEU A 98 12.30 17.99 1.00
C LEU A 98 12.48 19.15 0.00
N ASP A 99 12.30 18.88 -1.30
CA ASP A 99 12.31 19.92 -2.32
C ASP A 99 11.08 20.84 -2.16
N ALA A 100 11.33 22.14 -2.05
CA ALA A 100 10.29 23.14 -1.84
C ALA A 100 9.28 23.21 -2.99
N THR A 101 9.70 22.85 -4.22
CA THR A 101 8.82 22.92 -5.40
C THR A 101 7.92 21.69 -5.55
N GLY A 102 8.29 20.56 -4.95
CA GLY A 102 7.60 19.28 -5.10
C GLY A 102 7.70 18.67 -6.49
N ALA A 103 8.48 19.25 -7.41
CA ALA A 103 8.53 18.81 -8.80
C ALA A 103 8.99 17.35 -8.93
N ALA A 104 10.02 16.96 -8.15
CA ALA A 104 10.52 15.59 -8.13
C ALA A 104 9.46 14.60 -7.64
N PHE A 105 8.82 14.89 -6.49
CA PHE A 105 7.78 14.05 -5.92
C PHE A 105 6.57 13.93 -6.85
N ILE A 106 6.08 15.05 -7.38
CA ILE A 106 4.91 15.06 -8.29
C ILE A 106 5.20 14.28 -9.57
N SER A 107 6.37 14.48 -10.18
CA SER A 107 6.77 13.73 -11.37
C SER A 107 6.91 12.25 -11.10
N GLU A 108 7.39 11.89 -9.91
CA GLU A 108 7.53 10.50 -9.49
C GLU A 108 6.17 9.82 -9.35
N ILE A 109 5.22 10.44 -8.65
CA ILE A 109 3.87 9.88 -8.47
C ILE A 109 3.09 9.87 -9.79
N ALA A 110 3.31 10.84 -10.68
CA ALA A 110 2.72 10.81 -12.02
C ALA A 110 3.18 9.57 -12.82
N ALA A 111 4.47 9.24 -12.78
CA ALA A 111 4.99 8.01 -13.41
C ALA A 111 4.39 6.74 -12.78
N ALA A 112 4.18 6.72 -11.47
CA ALA A 112 3.50 5.62 -10.77
C ALA A 112 2.04 5.48 -11.23
N ARG A 113 1.31 6.59 -11.37
CA ARG A 113 -0.08 6.59 -11.85
C ARG A 113 -0.19 6.07 -13.29
N GLU A 114 0.73 6.44 -14.17
CA GLU A 114 0.78 5.89 -15.53
C GLU A 114 1.06 4.37 -15.54
N ALA A 115 1.89 3.90 -14.61
CA ALA A 115 2.20 2.48 -14.44
C ALA A 115 1.03 1.66 -13.91
N VAL A 116 0.18 2.28 -13.09
CA VAL A 116 -1.02 1.69 -12.48
C VAL A 116 -2.24 2.35 -13.12
N PRO A 117 -2.68 1.97 -14.32
CA PRO A 117 -3.90 2.55 -14.88
C PRO A 117 -5.15 2.01 -14.16
N HIS A 118 -6.21 2.81 -14.12
CA HIS A 118 -7.54 2.32 -13.73
C HIS A 118 -7.93 1.09 -14.57
N PRO A 119 -8.64 0.10 -13.99
CA PRO A 119 -9.29 0.13 -12.68
C PRO A 119 -8.40 -0.17 -11.47
N ALA A 120 -7.10 -0.47 -11.65
CA ALA A 120 -6.21 -0.70 -10.52
C ALA A 120 -5.99 0.59 -9.72
N GLN A 121 -5.97 0.46 -8.39
CA GLN A 121 -5.83 1.58 -7.47
C GLN A 121 -4.35 1.84 -7.15
N LEU A 122 -3.99 3.11 -7.06
CA LEU A 122 -2.67 3.56 -6.63
C LEU A 122 -2.79 4.18 -5.23
N ALA A 123 -2.16 3.55 -4.25
CA ALA A 123 -1.94 4.10 -2.94
C ALA A 123 -0.51 4.61 -2.80
N VAL A 124 -0.27 5.67 -2.02
CA VAL A 124 1.08 6.20 -1.77
C VAL A 124 1.41 6.16 -0.28
N LEU A 125 2.56 5.60 0.06
CA LEU A 125 3.05 5.57 1.43
C LEU A 125 3.61 6.93 1.86
N VAL A 126 3.01 7.52 2.89
CA VAL A 126 3.51 8.70 3.62
C VAL A 126 3.93 8.22 5.00
N ASN A 127 5.23 8.00 5.18
CA ASN A 127 5.78 7.45 6.40
C ASN A 127 5.88 8.51 7.51
N ASP A 128 4.92 8.51 8.44
CA ASP A 128 4.84 9.46 9.55
C ASP A 128 5.95 9.27 10.61
N THR A 129 6.67 8.14 10.60
CA THR A 129 7.86 7.96 11.46
C THR A 129 9.12 8.62 10.91
N LEU A 130 9.16 8.87 9.61
CA LEU A 130 10.30 9.48 8.92
C LEU A 130 10.06 10.96 8.62
N LEU A 131 8.81 11.34 8.36
CA LEU A 131 8.40 12.67 7.96
C LEU A 131 7.76 13.39 9.15
N ASP A 132 8.09 14.68 9.32
CA ASP A 132 7.36 15.52 10.26
C ASP A 132 5.95 15.88 9.74
N ASP A 133 5.14 16.48 10.61
CA ASP A 133 3.76 16.88 10.30
C ASP A 133 3.70 17.85 9.10
N GLU A 134 4.71 18.72 8.92
CA GLU A 134 4.77 19.67 7.83
C GLU A 134 4.94 18.95 6.49
N LEU A 135 5.89 18.01 6.42
CA LEU A 135 6.16 17.19 5.24
C LEU A 135 4.99 16.25 4.92
N CYS A 136 4.34 15.68 5.94
CA CYS A 136 3.14 14.88 5.75
C CYS A 136 2.00 15.71 5.14
N THR A 137 1.74 16.90 5.69
CA THR A 137 0.73 17.83 5.15
C THR A 137 1.02 18.24 3.71
N ARG A 138 2.31 18.49 3.41
CA ARG A 138 2.77 18.82 2.07
C ARG A 138 2.55 17.67 1.08
N ALA A 139 2.91 16.44 1.47
CA ALA A 139 2.69 15.25 0.67
C ALA A 139 1.20 15.08 0.32
N HIS A 140 0.31 15.15 1.32
CA HIS A 140 -1.15 15.07 1.10
C HIS A 140 -1.64 16.12 0.10
N THR A 141 -1.19 17.36 0.26
CA THR A 141 -1.58 18.48 -0.62
C THR A 141 -1.18 18.23 -2.09
N TRP A 142 -0.02 17.61 -2.33
CA TRP A 142 0.41 17.27 -3.68
C TRP A 142 -0.29 16.04 -4.23
N LEU A 143 -0.49 15.01 -3.42
CA LEU A 143 -1.15 13.76 -3.82
C LEU A 143 -2.60 14.00 -4.24
N ALA A 144 -3.33 14.89 -3.54
CA ALA A 144 -4.69 15.29 -3.90
C ALA A 144 -4.81 15.86 -5.34
N LYS A 145 -3.72 16.36 -5.92
CA LYS A 145 -3.71 16.92 -7.29
C LYS A 145 -3.45 15.88 -8.37
N ILE A 146 -2.83 14.75 -8.03
CA ILE A 146 -2.36 13.74 -9.01
C ILE A 146 -3.42 12.64 -9.22
N GLY A 147 -4.43 12.56 -8.34
CA GLY A 147 -5.50 11.56 -8.43
C GLY A 147 -5.01 10.17 -8.02
N VAL A 148 -4.31 10.09 -6.89
CA VAL A 148 -4.07 8.82 -6.20
C VAL A 148 -5.35 8.39 -5.48
N ASP A 149 -5.55 7.10 -5.32
CA ASP A 149 -6.79 6.54 -4.78
C ASP A 149 -6.77 6.44 -3.25
N ALA A 150 -5.57 6.38 -2.66
CA ALA A 150 -5.39 6.27 -1.21
C ALA A 150 -4.02 6.79 -0.76
N VAL A 151 -3.92 7.15 0.53
CA VAL A 151 -2.64 7.41 1.21
C VAL A 151 -2.47 6.44 2.35
N VAL A 152 -1.31 5.82 2.41
CA VAL A 152 -0.96 4.93 3.51
C VAL A 152 -0.14 5.69 4.52
N SER A 153 -0.65 5.80 5.75
CA SER A 153 0.12 6.33 6.87
C SER A 153 0.73 5.16 7.64
N TYR A 154 2.06 5.13 7.70
CA TYR A 154 2.78 4.11 8.44
C TYR A 154 3.36 4.71 9.71
N SER A 155 2.73 4.39 10.84
CA SER A 155 3.27 4.62 12.18
C SER A 155 3.81 3.32 12.74
N ALA A 156 5.13 3.13 12.72
CA ALA A 156 5.78 2.05 13.45
C ALA A 156 5.67 2.28 14.96
N SER A 157 4.53 1.94 15.56
CA SER A 157 4.51 1.58 16.97
C SER A 157 4.78 0.08 17.09
N ALA A 158 6.04 -0.24 17.44
CA ALA A 158 6.57 -1.54 17.84
C ALA A 158 6.97 -2.52 16.71
N HIS A 159 8.20 -2.31 16.22
CA HIS A 159 9.01 -3.33 15.54
C HIS A 159 9.54 -4.44 16.50
N GLU A 160 8.88 -4.69 17.65
CA GLU A 160 9.36 -5.61 18.70
C GLU A 160 8.44 -6.82 19.00
N MET A 161 7.31 -6.99 18.31
CA MET A 161 6.40 -8.11 18.59
C MET A 161 6.35 -9.04 17.38
N GLY A 162 6.99 -10.20 17.48
CA GLY A 162 6.95 -11.26 16.46
C GLY A 162 5.50 -11.63 16.13
N GLY A 163 5.04 -11.22 14.95
CA GLY A 163 3.69 -11.39 14.45
C GLY A 163 3.57 -10.83 13.02
N ILE A 164 2.62 -11.35 12.25
CA ILE A 164 2.33 -10.88 10.89
C ILE A 164 1.78 -9.45 11.00
N PRO A 165 2.43 -8.44 10.42
CA PRO A 165 1.97 -7.06 10.56
C PRO A 165 0.59 -6.91 9.90
N LEU A 166 -0.42 -6.54 10.71
CA LEU A 166 -1.77 -6.27 10.25
C LEU A 166 -1.85 -4.80 9.78
N TYR A 167 -2.26 -4.58 8.53
CA TYR A 167 -2.47 -3.24 7.99
C TYR A 167 -3.96 -3.06 7.70
N VAL A 168 -4.59 -2.04 8.29
CA VAL A 168 -6.03 -1.84 8.09
C VAL A 168 -6.24 -0.75 7.05
N LEU A 169 -7.02 -1.04 6.01
CA LEU A 169 -7.51 -0.01 5.08
C LEU A 169 -8.85 0.52 5.58
N CYS A 170 -8.86 1.75 6.09
CA CYS A 170 -10.03 2.39 6.70
C CYS A 170 -10.09 3.88 6.35
N ASP A 171 -11.18 4.53 6.71
CA ASP A 171 -11.31 5.99 6.62
C ASP A 171 -10.38 6.69 7.64
N ILE A 172 -9.97 7.93 7.35
CA ILE A 172 -9.09 8.72 8.23
C ILE A 172 -9.66 8.89 9.64
N SER A 173 -10.99 9.00 9.76
CA SER A 173 -11.68 9.15 11.04
C SER A 173 -11.60 7.90 11.92
N GLU A 174 -11.31 6.74 11.32
CA GLU A 174 -11.24 5.45 11.99
C GLU A 174 -9.79 5.00 12.25
N ALA A 175 -8.81 5.69 11.65
CA ALA A 175 -7.40 5.41 11.86
C ALA A 175 -6.98 5.37 13.35
N PRO A 176 -7.45 6.25 14.25
CA PRO A 176 -7.13 6.16 15.67
C PRO A 176 -7.64 4.88 16.34
N VAL A 177 -8.79 4.35 15.90
CA VAL A 177 -9.40 3.12 16.44
C VAL A 177 -8.56 1.91 16.08
N HIS A 178 -8.11 1.81 14.83
CA HIS A 178 -7.29 0.69 14.36
C HIS A 178 -5.88 0.73 14.95
N LYS A 179 -5.29 1.92 15.12
CA LYS A 179 -4.03 2.08 15.87
C LYS A 179 -4.18 1.59 17.32
N ALA A 180 -5.27 1.97 18.01
CA ALA A 180 -5.53 1.52 19.37
C ALA A 180 -5.79 0.00 19.49
N ALA A 181 -6.30 -0.63 18.42
CA ALA A 181 -6.53 -2.07 18.34
C ALA A 181 -5.28 -2.91 18.01
N GLY A 182 -4.11 -2.28 17.86
CA GLY A 182 -2.84 -2.96 17.62
C GLY A 182 -2.49 -3.19 16.14
N ALA A 183 -3.08 -2.43 15.20
CA ALA A 183 -2.63 -2.43 13.81
C ALA A 183 -1.21 -1.85 13.69
N TYR A 184 -0.36 -2.49 12.89
CA TYR A 184 1.03 -2.07 12.65
C TYR A 184 1.12 -0.90 11.66
N GLY A 185 0.06 -0.65 10.90
CA GLY A 185 -0.09 0.49 9.99
C GLY A 185 -1.56 0.67 9.60
N VAL A 186 -1.92 1.89 9.20
CA VAL A 186 -3.27 2.22 8.74
C VAL A 186 -3.20 2.79 7.33
N LEU A 187 -3.82 2.10 6.36
CA LEU A 187 -4.08 2.66 5.05
C LEU A 187 -5.32 3.54 5.14
N VAL A 188 -5.20 4.80 4.76
CA VAL A 188 -6.29 5.77 4.76
C VAL A 188 -6.81 5.91 3.33
N THR A 189 -8.06 5.54 3.09
CA THR A 189 -8.76 5.88 1.84
C THR A 189 -9.49 7.21 1.98
N GLY A 190 -9.51 8.01 0.91
CA GLY A 190 -10.19 9.30 0.88
C GLY A 190 -9.29 10.47 1.29
N ILE A 191 -8.64 11.09 0.29
CA ILE A 191 -7.96 12.39 0.40
C ILE A 191 -8.89 13.46 -0.15
#